data_AF-A0A1W4WU24-F1
#
_entry.id   AF-A0A1W4WU24-F1
#
_cell.length_a   1.000
_cell.length_b   1.000
_cell.length_c   1.000
_cell.angle_alpha   90.00
_cell.angle_beta   90.00
_cell.angle_gamma   90.00
#
_symmetry.space_group_name_H-M   'P 1'
#
loop_
_entity.id
_entity.type
_entity.pdbx_description
1 polymer ?
#
loop_
_entity_poly.entity_id
_entity_poly.type
_entity_poly.pdbx_seq_one_letter_code
_entity_poly.pdbx_strand_id
1 'polypeptide(L)'
;MLSKRYCLILNKLREQQTCLTGHCSFKIDCTKGNDSKPEKESSNVPLNSEETKRRVALTNQVTKEDLQWRKPWKDEFRGYFTVFRNFYSEKSNTELIKFLSSPIDLSPSSIKKWWMKKQKEKQIVMQGYIPERVEVLGCELAAAHFIVFRGGAVKFFQDDKWIKADEDGNYSLPRTYAEGKFLQGIDCSEVDLHYEGLVNFRNLRQVEWLSFNNCKYIDDWCLDTISNIFSETLIYLDLRNCSNITHRGIGALHKIKTLKILYLDSMYKGQELEMTCILLQELLPDLDIRMIDS
;
A
#
# COMPACT_ATOMS: atom_id res chain seq x y z
N MET A 1 25.62 -29.65 4.24
CA MET A 1 24.54 -29.25 3.30
C MET A 1 23.97 -27.84 3.53
N LEU A 2 24.45 -27.05 4.50
CA LEU A 2 23.91 -25.71 4.79
C LEU A 2 24.55 -24.56 3.97
N SER A 3 25.74 -24.76 3.38
CA SER A 3 26.45 -23.74 2.60
C SER A 3 25.82 -23.44 1.22
N LYS A 4 25.24 -24.46 0.54
CA LYS A 4 24.65 -24.27 -0.79
C LYS A 4 23.31 -23.50 -0.78
N ARG A 5 22.53 -23.59 0.30
CA ARG A 5 21.26 -22.84 0.44
C ARG A 5 21.50 -21.35 0.72
N TYR A 6 22.54 -21.00 1.49
CA TYR A 6 22.89 -19.60 1.74
C TYR A 6 23.40 -18.88 0.48
N CYS A 7 24.18 -19.56 -0.38
CA CYS A 7 24.61 -18.99 -1.67
C CYS A 7 23.44 -18.71 -2.64
N LEU A 8 22.41 -19.57 -2.65
CA LEU A 8 21.23 -19.36 -3.49
C LEU A 8 20.39 -18.16 -3.04
N ILE A 9 20.32 -17.90 -1.74
CA ILE A 9 19.58 -16.75 -1.19
C ILE A 9 20.34 -15.45 -1.46
N LEU A 10 21.68 -15.44 -1.31
CA LEU A 10 22.51 -14.27 -1.60
C LEU A 10 22.56 -13.91 -3.10
N ASN A 11 22.54 -14.91 -4.00
CA ASN A 11 22.44 -14.64 -5.44
C ASN A 11 21.07 -14.08 -5.84
N LYS A 12 19.99 -14.51 -5.18
CA LYS A 12 18.63 -14.01 -5.46
C LYS A 12 18.42 -12.57 -4.96
N LEU A 13 19.13 -12.16 -3.92
CA LEU A 13 19.17 -10.75 -3.47
C LEU A 13 20.04 -9.87 -4.39
N ARG A 14 21.06 -10.45 -5.03
CA ARG A 14 21.92 -9.74 -6.00
C ARG A 14 21.22 -9.51 -7.35
N GLU A 15 20.37 -10.42 -7.81
CA GLU A 15 19.56 -10.25 -9.03
C GLU A 15 18.46 -9.19 -8.91
N GLN A 16 17.94 -8.93 -7.69
CA GLN A 16 16.97 -7.85 -7.47
C GLN A 16 17.62 -6.46 -7.50
N GLN A 17 18.92 -6.35 -7.24
CA GLN A 17 19.67 -5.09 -7.28
C GLN A 17 20.10 -4.67 -8.68
N THR A 18 20.15 -5.59 -9.66
CA THR A 18 20.59 -5.31 -11.04
C THR A 18 19.50 -4.84 -11.99
N CYS A 19 18.23 -4.81 -11.57
CA CYS A 19 17.11 -4.32 -12.40
C CYS A 19 16.91 -2.79 -12.37
N LEU A 20 17.72 -2.04 -11.61
CA LEU A 20 17.59 -0.59 -11.45
C LEU A 20 18.49 0.24 -12.40
N THR A 21 19.25 -0.41 -13.28
CA THR A 21 20.11 0.29 -14.26
C THR A 21 19.97 -0.34 -15.64
N GLY A 22 18.94 0.07 -16.39
CA GLY A 22 18.73 -0.37 -17.76
C GLY A 22 17.82 0.59 -18.53
N HIS A 23 18.42 1.34 -19.45
CA HIS A 23 17.78 2.28 -20.37
C HIS A 23 16.48 1.75 -21.00
N CYS A 24 15.40 2.51 -20.84
CA CYS A 24 14.15 2.30 -21.55
C CYS A 24 14.25 3.00 -22.93
N SER A 25 14.44 2.24 -24.00
CA SER A 25 14.28 2.72 -25.37
C SER A 25 12.98 2.18 -25.93
N PHE A 26 11.97 3.05 -25.98
CA PHE A 26 10.71 2.84 -26.70
C PHE A 26 10.97 2.92 -28.21
N LYS A 27 10.57 1.89 -28.95
CA LYS A 27 10.29 2.01 -30.40
C LYS A 27 8.92 1.42 -30.69
N ILE A 28 8.04 2.30 -31.14
CA ILE A 28 6.76 2.00 -31.78
C ILE A 28 7.08 1.78 -33.26
N ASP A 29 6.57 0.70 -33.85
CA ASP A 29 6.39 0.64 -35.30
C ASP A 29 5.05 -0.02 -35.64
N CYS A 30 4.22 0.75 -36.33
CA CYS A 30 3.02 0.32 -37.03
C CYS A 30 3.25 0.57 -38.52
N THR A 31 3.19 -0.43 -39.40
CA THR A 31 2.72 -0.28 -40.81
C THR A 31 2.46 -1.62 -41.51
N LYS A 32 1.19 -1.79 -41.96
CA LYS A 32 0.63 -2.25 -43.28
C LYS A 32 1.18 -3.54 -43.92
N GLY A 33 0.34 -4.56 -44.22
CA GLY A 33 -0.51 -4.75 -45.44
C GLY A 33 0.06 -5.93 -46.25
N ASN A 34 -0.63 -6.87 -46.94
CA ASN A 34 -1.89 -6.85 -47.67
C ASN A 34 -2.29 -8.29 -48.14
N ASP A 35 -3.58 -8.46 -48.49
CA ASP A 35 -4.21 -9.31 -49.54
C ASP A 35 -4.15 -10.87 -49.45
N SER A 36 -5.15 -11.70 -49.80
CA SER A 36 -6.35 -11.59 -50.64
C SER A 36 -7.33 -12.77 -50.40
N LYS A 37 -8.64 -12.55 -50.63
CA LYS A 37 -9.74 -13.56 -50.69
C LYS A 37 -9.55 -14.60 -51.83
N PRO A 38 -10.32 -15.71 -51.81
CA PRO A 38 -11.26 -15.89 -52.92
C PRO A 38 -12.65 -16.42 -52.53
N GLU A 39 -13.54 -16.34 -53.52
CA GLU A 39 -14.99 -16.46 -53.54
C GLU A 39 -15.52 -17.92 -53.58
N LYS A 40 -16.83 -18.05 -53.37
CA LYS A 40 -17.61 -19.29 -53.50
C LYS A 40 -18.10 -19.44 -54.94
N GLU A 41 -18.14 -20.67 -55.45
CA GLU A 41 -19.25 -21.12 -56.30
C GLU A 41 -19.43 -22.65 -56.27
N SER A 42 -20.66 -23.05 -56.53
CA SER A 42 -21.29 -24.34 -56.23
C SER A 42 -21.41 -25.27 -57.45
N SER A 43 -21.37 -26.59 -57.24
CA SER A 43 -22.09 -27.54 -58.11
C SER A 43 -22.37 -28.87 -57.40
N ASN A 44 -23.64 -29.26 -57.38
CA ASN A 44 -24.18 -30.52 -56.83
C ASN A 44 -24.00 -31.70 -57.81
N VAL A 45 -23.67 -32.89 -57.28
CA VAL A 45 -23.79 -34.20 -57.97
C VAL A 45 -24.35 -35.22 -56.94
N PRO A 46 -25.29 -36.12 -57.30
CA PRO A 46 -26.07 -36.90 -56.33
C PRO A 46 -25.31 -38.11 -55.75
N LEU A 47 -25.53 -38.39 -54.46
CA LEU A 47 -24.87 -39.46 -53.70
C LEU A 47 -25.33 -40.88 -54.09
N ASN A 48 -24.34 -41.79 -54.15
CA ASN A 48 -24.50 -43.21 -54.43
C ASN A 48 -25.11 -43.97 -53.21
N SER A 49 -26.01 -44.93 -53.48
CA SER A 49 -26.75 -45.72 -52.48
C SER A 49 -25.87 -46.62 -51.59
N GLU A 50 -24.63 -46.88 -52.02
CA GLU A 50 -23.60 -47.61 -51.27
C GLU A 50 -23.01 -46.78 -50.12
N GLU A 51 -22.78 -45.48 -50.33
CA GLU A 51 -22.21 -44.58 -49.31
C GLU A 51 -23.21 -44.26 -48.20
N THR A 52 -24.49 -44.20 -48.54
CA THR A 52 -25.57 -44.03 -47.56
C THR A 52 -25.73 -45.28 -46.69
N LYS A 53 -25.63 -46.50 -47.25
CA LYS A 53 -25.64 -47.73 -46.45
C LYS A 53 -24.42 -47.85 -45.53
N ARG A 54 -23.22 -47.41 -45.97
CA ARG A 54 -22.01 -47.38 -45.13
C ARG A 54 -22.11 -46.33 -44.01
N ARG A 55 -22.69 -45.16 -44.29
CA ARG A 55 -22.96 -44.13 -43.27
C ARG A 55 -23.99 -44.60 -42.24
N VAL A 56 -25.05 -45.29 -42.67
CA VAL A 56 -26.08 -45.85 -41.76
C VAL A 56 -25.54 -47.03 -40.94
N ALA A 57 -24.60 -47.81 -41.47
CA ALA A 57 -23.91 -48.87 -40.72
C ALA A 57 -22.92 -48.32 -39.67
N LEU A 58 -22.30 -47.17 -39.94
CA LEU A 58 -21.44 -46.43 -39.00
C LEU A 58 -22.24 -45.74 -37.89
N THR A 59 -23.48 -45.31 -38.14
CA THR A 59 -24.34 -44.69 -37.12
C THR A 59 -24.91 -45.69 -36.10
N ASN A 60 -24.85 -47.00 -36.38
CA ASN A 60 -25.41 -48.04 -35.50
C ASN A 60 -24.37 -48.74 -34.61
N GLN A 61 -23.11 -48.28 -34.62
CA GLN A 61 -22.12 -48.78 -33.67
C GLN A 61 -22.15 -47.90 -32.42
N VAL A 62 -22.95 -48.32 -31.42
CA VAL A 62 -22.97 -47.69 -30.10
C VAL A 62 -21.65 -48.04 -29.41
N THR A 63 -20.81 -47.03 -29.16
CA THR A 63 -19.56 -47.22 -28.43
C THR A 63 -19.83 -47.28 -26.92
N LYS A 64 -18.91 -47.87 -26.15
CA LYS A 64 -19.04 -48.01 -24.68
C LYS A 64 -19.18 -46.66 -23.95
N GLU A 65 -18.81 -45.57 -24.62
CA GLU A 65 -18.86 -44.19 -24.15
C GLU A 65 -20.26 -43.59 -24.27
N ASP A 66 -21.06 -44.02 -25.25
CA ASP A 66 -22.42 -43.55 -25.50
C ASP A 66 -23.46 -44.17 -24.54
N LEU A 67 -23.10 -45.27 -23.87
CA LEU A 67 -23.94 -45.98 -22.89
C LEU A 67 -23.88 -45.38 -21.47
N GLN A 68 -23.16 -44.27 -21.26
CA GLN A 68 -23.07 -43.62 -19.96
C GLN A 68 -24.26 -42.68 -19.73
N TRP A 69 -25.18 -43.08 -18.84
CA TRP A 69 -26.37 -42.30 -18.48
C TRP A 69 -26.05 -40.94 -17.83
N ARG A 70 -24.81 -40.71 -17.37
CA ARG A 70 -24.32 -39.41 -16.92
C ARG A 70 -22.98 -39.10 -17.57
N LYS A 71 -22.88 -37.92 -18.21
CA LYS A 71 -21.60 -37.36 -18.67
C LYS A 71 -20.75 -37.00 -17.44
N PRO A 72 -19.46 -37.37 -17.37
CA PRO A 72 -18.59 -36.92 -16.30
C PRO A 72 -18.50 -35.40 -16.32
N TRP A 73 -18.45 -34.78 -15.14
CA TRP A 73 -18.41 -33.34 -14.96
C TRP A 73 -17.11 -32.76 -15.52
N LYS A 74 -17.02 -32.56 -16.84
CA LYS A 74 -15.96 -31.83 -17.51
C LYS A 74 -16.43 -31.35 -18.89
N ASP A 75 -16.31 -30.03 -19.06
CA ASP A 75 -16.09 -29.29 -20.31
C ASP A 75 -17.16 -28.47 -21.04
N GLU A 76 -18.37 -28.26 -20.49
CA GLU A 76 -19.30 -27.25 -21.06
C GLU A 76 -19.78 -26.14 -20.10
N PHE A 77 -19.34 -26.15 -18.84
CA PHE A 77 -19.69 -25.12 -17.84
C PHE A 77 -18.55 -24.11 -17.56
N ARG A 78 -17.67 -23.83 -18.53
CA ARG A 78 -16.52 -22.92 -18.34
C ARG A 78 -16.86 -21.43 -18.23
N GLY A 79 -18.07 -21.00 -18.54
CA GLY A 79 -18.45 -19.57 -18.56
C GLY A 79 -18.84 -18.99 -17.20
N TYR A 80 -19.61 -19.73 -16.39
CA TYR A 80 -20.18 -19.17 -15.16
C TYR A 80 -19.26 -19.33 -13.94
N PHE A 81 -18.52 -20.43 -13.83
CA PHE A 81 -17.67 -20.69 -12.66
C PHE A 81 -16.30 -19.99 -12.69
N THR A 82 -15.84 -19.51 -13.85
CA THR A 82 -14.58 -18.75 -13.97
C THR A 82 -14.68 -17.36 -13.35
N VAL A 83 -15.83 -16.71 -13.48
CA VAL A 83 -16.11 -15.43 -12.81
C VAL A 83 -16.10 -15.61 -11.29
N PHE A 84 -16.74 -16.66 -10.78
CA PHE A 84 -16.74 -16.96 -9.34
C PHE A 84 -15.39 -17.46 -8.81
N ARG A 85 -14.56 -18.11 -9.64
CA ARG A 85 -13.23 -18.61 -9.25
C ARG A 85 -12.25 -17.49 -8.89
N ASN A 86 -12.38 -16.30 -9.50
CA ASN A 86 -11.59 -15.12 -9.13
C ASN A 86 -11.94 -14.58 -7.72
N PHE A 87 -13.05 -15.02 -7.12
CA PHE A 87 -13.39 -14.70 -5.72
C PHE A 87 -12.76 -15.69 -4.71
N TYR A 88 -12.21 -16.82 -5.15
CA TYR A 88 -11.60 -17.85 -4.28
C TYR A 88 -10.07 -17.76 -4.21
N SER A 89 -9.51 -16.55 -4.04
CA SER A 89 -8.07 -16.38 -3.77
C SER A 89 -7.77 -16.63 -2.29
N GLU A 90 -6.99 -17.67 -1.96
CA GLU A 90 -6.81 -18.22 -0.59
C GLU A 90 -6.42 -17.22 0.51
N LYS A 91 -5.82 -16.07 0.19
CA LYS A 91 -5.22 -15.17 1.20
C LYS A 91 -6.18 -14.13 1.81
N SER A 92 -7.33 -13.85 1.18
CA SER A 92 -8.32 -12.85 1.65
C SER A 92 -9.66 -13.45 2.12
N ASN A 93 -9.76 -14.78 2.15
CA ASN A 93 -11.05 -15.47 2.22
C ASN A 93 -11.66 -15.56 3.62
N THR A 94 -10.89 -15.50 4.70
CA THR A 94 -11.44 -15.63 6.07
C THR A 94 -12.37 -14.48 6.41
N GLU A 95 -12.00 -13.26 6.07
CA GLU A 95 -12.83 -12.07 6.32
C GLU A 95 -14.10 -12.07 5.46
N LEU A 96 -13.99 -12.48 4.19
CA LEU A 96 -15.14 -12.57 3.29
C LEU A 96 -16.10 -13.70 3.68
N ILE A 97 -15.58 -14.88 4.04
CA ILE A 97 -16.41 -15.99 4.54
C ILE A 97 -17.07 -15.58 5.85
N LYS A 98 -16.34 -14.93 6.76
CA LYS A 98 -16.89 -14.40 8.01
C LYS A 98 -17.99 -13.36 7.76
N PHE A 99 -17.80 -12.47 6.80
CA PHE A 99 -18.81 -11.50 6.38
C PHE A 99 -20.06 -12.16 5.77
N LEU A 100 -19.88 -13.15 4.88
CA LEU A 100 -20.96 -13.87 4.21
C LEU A 100 -21.76 -14.79 5.16
N SER A 101 -21.11 -15.31 6.20
CA SER A 101 -21.72 -16.19 7.21
C SER A 101 -22.33 -15.42 8.39
N SER A 102 -21.94 -14.17 8.61
CA SER A 102 -22.55 -13.32 9.63
C SER A 102 -23.93 -12.83 9.18
N PRO A 103 -24.93 -12.80 10.07
CA PRO A 103 -26.25 -12.24 9.73
C PRO A 103 -26.10 -10.75 9.39
N ILE A 104 -26.77 -10.31 8.32
CA ILE A 104 -26.79 -8.90 7.92
C ILE A 104 -27.67 -8.15 8.92
N ASP A 105 -27.05 -7.45 9.86
CA ASP A 105 -27.76 -6.54 10.75
C ASP A 105 -27.96 -5.17 10.07
N LEU A 106 -29.17 -4.94 9.55
CA LEU A 106 -29.59 -3.70 8.90
C LEU A 106 -30.05 -2.61 9.90
N SER A 107 -29.75 -2.75 11.19
CA SER A 107 -30.03 -1.72 12.18
C SER A 107 -29.35 -0.38 11.83
N PRO A 108 -30.00 0.78 12.01
CA PRO A 108 -29.40 2.10 11.73
C PRO A 108 -28.06 2.34 12.44
N SER A 109 -27.89 1.82 13.66
CA SER A 109 -26.64 1.92 14.41
C SER A 109 -25.53 1.05 13.81
N SER A 110 -25.88 -0.14 13.32
CA SER A 110 -24.99 -1.07 12.63
C SER A 110 -24.59 -0.56 11.24
N ILE A 111 -25.52 0.06 10.50
CA ILE A 111 -25.25 0.74 9.22
C ILE A 111 -24.29 1.92 9.46
N LYS A 112 -24.51 2.73 10.50
CA LYS A 112 -23.59 3.83 10.85
C LYS A 112 -22.19 3.30 11.18
N LYS A 113 -22.08 2.25 12.00
CA LYS A 113 -20.80 1.60 12.32
C LYS A 113 -20.12 1.04 11.07
N TRP A 114 -20.87 0.36 10.21
CA TRP A 114 -20.38 -0.18 8.93
C TRP A 114 -19.85 0.94 8.04
N TRP A 115 -20.59 2.04 7.90
CA TRP A 115 -20.18 3.19 7.09
C TRP A 115 -18.90 3.83 7.63
N MET A 116 -18.82 4.06 8.95
CA MET A 116 -17.61 4.56 9.60
C MET A 116 -16.40 3.63 9.38
N LYS A 117 -16.61 2.31 9.53
CA LYS A 117 -15.57 1.31 9.23
C LYS A 117 -15.13 1.41 7.77
N LYS A 118 -16.08 1.56 6.84
CA LYS A 118 -15.77 1.63 5.41
C LYS A 118 -15.00 2.90 5.04
N GLN A 119 -15.33 4.03 5.67
CA GLN A 119 -14.57 5.27 5.52
C GLN A 119 -13.15 5.12 6.05
N LYS A 120 -12.97 4.50 7.22
CA LYS A 120 -11.63 4.22 7.77
C LYS A 120 -10.80 3.33 6.84
N GLU A 121 -11.36 2.23 6.33
CA GLU A 121 -10.69 1.37 5.33
C GLU A 121 -10.27 2.17 4.09
N LYS A 122 -11.17 3.03 3.58
CA LYS A 122 -10.87 3.90 2.44
C LYS A 122 -9.69 4.83 2.74
N GLN A 123 -9.65 5.43 3.93
CA GLN A 123 -8.55 6.31 4.35
C GLN A 123 -7.22 5.57 4.42
N ILE A 124 -7.20 4.37 5.01
CA ILE A 124 -6.01 3.52 5.10
C ILE A 124 -5.48 3.19 3.69
N VAL A 125 -6.36 2.75 2.78
CA VAL A 125 -5.96 2.40 1.41
C VAL A 125 -5.43 3.61 0.65
N MET A 126 -6.05 4.78 0.82
CA MET A 126 -5.58 6.04 0.21
C MET A 126 -4.24 6.53 0.78
N GLN A 127 -3.78 5.99 1.91
CA GLN A 127 -2.50 6.35 2.52
C GLN A 127 -1.34 5.48 2.02
N GLY A 128 -1.63 4.41 1.29
CA GLY A 128 -0.63 3.52 0.73
C GLY A 128 0.44 4.24 -0.10
N TYR A 129 1.63 3.65 -0.12
CA TYR A 129 2.76 4.12 -0.92
C TYR A 129 2.51 3.87 -2.41
N ILE A 130 2.64 4.93 -3.22
CA ILE A 130 2.45 4.89 -4.67
C ILE A 130 3.82 5.12 -5.33
N PRO A 131 4.42 4.10 -5.97
CA PRO A 131 5.76 4.21 -6.55
C PRO A 131 5.82 5.18 -7.73
N GLU A 132 4.79 5.24 -8.57
CA GLU A 132 4.73 6.09 -9.76
C GLU A 132 4.83 7.58 -9.40
N ARG A 133 4.26 7.97 -8.26
CA ARG A 133 4.35 9.34 -7.74
C ARG A 133 5.79 9.69 -7.35
N VAL A 134 6.50 8.75 -6.74
CA VAL A 134 7.87 8.96 -6.27
C VAL A 134 8.84 9.00 -7.45
N GLU A 135 8.59 8.24 -8.51
CA GLU A 135 9.40 8.31 -9.73
C GLU A 135 9.31 9.68 -10.43
N VAL A 136 8.13 10.30 -10.44
CA VAL A 136 7.91 11.60 -11.12
C VAL A 136 8.35 12.80 -10.27
N LEU A 137 8.13 12.76 -8.95
CA LEU A 137 8.35 13.89 -8.05
C LEU A 137 9.59 13.76 -7.17
N GLY A 138 10.15 12.55 -7.03
CA GLY A 138 11.12 12.24 -5.98
C GLY A 138 10.50 12.05 -4.60
N CYS A 139 11.25 11.45 -3.67
CA CYS A 139 10.74 11.10 -2.34
C CYS A 139 10.30 12.32 -1.52
N GLU A 140 11.14 13.37 -1.49
CA GLU A 140 10.91 14.59 -0.69
C GLU A 140 9.61 15.29 -1.10
N LEU A 141 9.47 15.59 -2.40
CA LEU A 141 8.31 16.29 -2.92
C LEU A 141 7.06 15.41 -2.91
N ALA A 142 7.18 14.10 -3.19
CA ALA A 142 6.06 13.17 -3.06
C ALA A 142 5.52 13.11 -1.61
N ALA A 143 6.41 13.11 -0.61
CA ALA A 143 6.02 13.20 0.80
C ALA A 143 5.37 14.55 1.10
N ALA A 144 5.93 15.66 0.59
CA ALA A 144 5.35 17.00 0.76
C ALA A 144 3.90 17.08 0.24
N HIS A 145 3.66 16.61 -0.99
CA HIS A 145 2.32 16.51 -1.55
C HIS A 145 1.38 15.64 -0.72
N PHE A 146 1.88 14.53 -0.19
CA PHE A 146 1.09 13.61 0.64
C PHE A 146 0.63 14.27 1.96
N ILE A 147 1.53 14.99 2.64
CA ILE A 147 1.24 15.65 3.92
C ILE A 147 0.28 16.82 3.71
N VAL A 148 0.57 17.70 2.75
CA VAL A 148 -0.23 18.91 2.49
C VAL A 148 -1.63 18.56 2.01
N PHE A 149 -1.78 17.53 1.17
CA PHE A 149 -3.10 17.05 0.73
C PHE A 149 -4.01 16.60 1.90
N ARG A 150 -3.42 16.22 3.05
CA ARG A 150 -4.17 15.78 4.23
C ARG A 150 -4.35 16.87 5.28
N GLY A 151 -3.97 18.11 4.97
CA GLY A 151 -4.10 19.25 5.86
C GLY A 151 -2.88 19.50 6.76
N GLY A 152 -1.80 18.72 6.58
CA GLY A 152 -0.53 19.00 7.23
C GLY A 152 0.20 20.19 6.60
N ALA A 153 1.28 20.63 7.25
CA ALA A 153 2.16 21.67 6.72
C ALA A 153 3.59 21.15 6.58
N VAL A 154 4.32 21.70 5.61
CA VAL A 154 5.70 21.31 5.33
C VAL A 154 6.59 22.53 5.15
N LYS A 155 7.86 22.36 5.48
CA LYS A 155 8.89 23.38 5.37
C LYS A 155 10.12 22.82 4.67
N PHE A 156 10.61 23.54 3.68
CA PHE A 156 11.82 23.18 2.94
C PHE A 156 13.06 23.87 3.53
N PHE A 157 14.24 23.27 3.36
CA PHE A 157 15.49 23.85 3.87
C PHE A 157 15.80 25.24 3.29
N GLN A 158 15.40 25.51 2.04
CA GLN A 158 15.65 26.80 1.37
C GLN A 158 14.64 27.88 1.78
N ASP A 159 13.44 27.48 2.21
CA ASP A 159 12.31 28.39 2.44
C ASP A 159 11.92 28.36 3.92
N ASP A 160 11.98 29.51 4.59
CA ASP A 160 11.60 29.60 6.01
C ASP A 160 10.06 29.48 6.24
N LYS A 161 9.28 29.48 5.15
CA LYS A 161 7.82 29.51 5.18
C LYS A 161 7.23 28.10 5.25
N TRP A 162 6.24 27.94 6.12
CA TRP A 162 5.40 26.75 6.17
C TRP A 162 4.38 26.77 5.03
N ILE A 163 4.30 25.68 4.28
CA ILE A 163 3.36 25.48 3.19
C ILE A 163 2.25 24.58 3.71
N LYS A 164 1.02 25.09 3.77
CA LYS A 164 -0.21 24.37 4.14
C LYS A 164 -1.19 24.44 2.97
N ALA A 165 -2.17 23.54 2.94
CA ALA A 165 -3.29 23.64 2.03
C ALA A 165 -4.27 24.72 2.50
N ASP A 166 -4.79 25.51 1.55
CA ASP A 166 -5.87 26.47 1.78
C ASP A 166 -7.19 25.75 2.07
N GLU A 167 -8.22 26.49 2.51
CA GLU A 167 -9.57 25.96 2.78
C GLU A 167 -10.19 25.26 1.54
N ASP A 168 -9.82 25.73 0.33
CA ASP A 168 -10.23 25.14 -0.94
C ASP A 168 -9.39 23.91 -1.36
N GLY A 169 -8.42 23.50 -0.55
CA GLY A 169 -7.54 22.35 -0.82
C GLY A 169 -6.43 22.62 -1.85
N ASN A 170 -6.23 23.89 -2.23
CA ASN A 170 -5.14 24.29 -3.12
C ASN A 170 -3.87 24.55 -2.32
N TYR A 171 -2.71 24.26 -2.92
CA TYR A 171 -1.41 24.53 -2.31
C TYR A 171 -0.33 24.75 -3.36
N SER A 172 0.67 25.56 -3.02
CA SER A 172 1.76 25.96 -3.92
C SER A 172 2.96 25.02 -3.79
N LEU A 173 2.87 23.81 -4.39
CA LEU A 173 4.01 22.90 -4.55
C LEU A 173 4.29 22.64 -6.04
N PRO A 174 5.57 22.49 -6.45
CA PRO A 174 5.92 22.12 -7.82
C PRO A 174 5.29 20.76 -8.19
N ARG A 175 4.67 20.67 -9.38
CA ARG A 175 4.08 19.42 -9.89
C ARG A 175 5.08 18.51 -10.61
N THR A 176 6.32 18.97 -10.74
CA THR A 176 7.41 18.27 -11.43
C THR A 176 8.60 18.22 -10.49
N TYR A 177 9.44 17.19 -10.65
CA TYR A 177 10.71 17.09 -9.93
C TYR A 177 11.48 18.41 -9.98
N ALA A 178 11.85 18.89 -8.80
CA ALA A 178 12.69 20.08 -8.63
C ALA A 178 13.89 19.68 -7.76
N GLU A 179 15.08 19.78 -8.34
CA GLU A 179 16.32 19.53 -7.62
C GLU A 179 16.54 20.56 -6.51
N GLY A 180 17.16 20.12 -5.41
CA GLY A 180 17.52 20.98 -4.28
C GLY A 180 16.41 21.26 -3.26
N LYS A 181 15.20 20.71 -3.44
CA LYS A 181 14.12 20.80 -2.45
C LYS A 181 14.17 19.64 -1.46
N PHE A 182 14.75 19.88 -0.29
CA PHE A 182 14.78 18.94 0.83
C PHE A 182 13.84 19.40 1.94
N LEU A 183 13.05 18.48 2.49
CA LEU A 183 12.19 18.76 3.62
C LEU A 183 13.02 18.91 4.89
N GLN A 184 12.80 20.01 5.60
CA GLN A 184 13.39 20.29 6.91
C GLN A 184 12.39 20.05 8.03
N GLY A 185 11.15 20.50 7.84
CA GLY A 185 10.10 20.44 8.86
C GLY A 185 8.81 19.85 8.33
N ILE A 186 8.19 18.98 9.12
CA ILE A 186 6.94 18.31 8.81
C ILE A 186 5.98 18.49 9.98
N ASP A 187 4.87 19.18 9.71
CA ASP A 187 3.78 19.36 10.66
C ASP A 187 2.59 18.50 10.26
N CYS A 188 2.31 17.49 11.06
CA CYS A 188 1.15 16.63 10.93
C CYS A 188 0.08 16.95 11.98
N SER A 189 0.09 18.15 12.57
CA SER A 189 -0.93 18.56 13.55
C SER A 189 -2.35 18.36 13.01
N GLU A 190 -3.19 17.66 13.78
CA GLU A 190 -4.59 17.33 13.47
C GLU A 190 -4.79 16.46 12.21
N VAL A 191 -3.74 15.85 11.68
CA VAL A 191 -3.83 14.96 10.51
C VAL A 191 -4.17 13.53 10.93
N ASP A 192 -5.15 12.93 10.25
CA ASP A 192 -5.52 11.51 10.40
C ASP A 192 -4.50 10.58 9.71
N LEU A 193 -3.27 10.52 10.24
CA LEU A 193 -2.20 9.68 9.70
C LEU A 193 -2.24 8.26 10.27
N HIS A 194 -2.30 7.28 9.39
CA HIS A 194 -2.27 5.85 9.70
C HIS A 194 -0.87 5.26 9.42
N TYR A 195 -0.61 4.08 9.99
CA TYR A 195 0.66 3.36 9.84
C TYR A 195 1.09 3.17 8.38
N GLU A 196 0.16 2.84 7.49
CA GLU A 196 0.43 2.62 6.06
C GLU A 196 0.95 3.90 5.38
N GLY A 197 0.52 5.06 5.85
CA GLY A 197 0.98 6.37 5.39
C GLY A 197 2.43 6.65 5.73
N LEU A 198 2.97 6.02 6.80
CA LEU A 198 4.34 6.26 7.25
C LEU A 198 5.40 5.79 6.24
N VAL A 199 5.03 4.88 5.34
CA VAL A 199 5.91 4.40 4.28
C VAL A 199 6.32 5.54 3.34
N ASN A 200 5.51 6.60 3.21
CA ASN A 200 5.82 7.76 2.38
C ASN A 200 6.95 8.64 2.96
N PHE A 201 7.28 8.51 4.24
CA PHE A 201 8.38 9.25 4.87
C PHE A 201 9.73 8.53 4.74
N ARG A 202 9.79 7.40 4.05
CA ARG A 202 11.05 6.69 3.81
C ARG A 202 11.95 7.51 2.89
N ASN A 203 13.26 7.43 3.17
CA ASN A 203 14.32 8.09 2.41
C ASN A 203 14.25 9.62 2.40
N LEU A 204 13.65 10.23 3.43
CA LEU A 204 13.77 11.66 3.67
C LEU A 204 15.13 11.96 4.31
N ARG A 205 15.87 12.93 3.76
CA ARG A 205 17.30 13.10 4.07
C ARG A 205 17.60 14.09 5.19
N GLN A 206 16.81 15.15 5.34
CA GLN A 206 17.17 16.32 6.15
C GLN A 206 16.04 16.78 7.08
N VAL A 207 15.12 15.88 7.45
CA VAL A 207 14.00 16.25 8.33
C VAL A 207 14.52 16.37 9.76
N GLU A 208 14.47 17.59 10.27
CA GLU A 208 14.92 18.00 11.59
C GLU A 208 13.75 18.20 12.56
N TRP A 209 12.60 18.62 12.04
CA TRP A 209 11.42 18.96 12.85
C TRP A 209 10.21 18.11 12.45
N LEU A 210 9.60 17.43 13.42
CA LEU A 210 8.43 16.60 13.22
C LEU A 210 7.40 16.84 14.33
N SER A 211 6.17 17.15 13.95
CA SER A 211 5.06 17.36 14.89
C SER A 211 3.88 16.45 14.59
N PHE A 212 3.40 15.74 15.61
CA PHE A 212 2.20 14.92 15.62
C PHE A 212 1.21 15.39 16.69
N ASN A 213 0.92 16.69 16.73
CA ASN A 213 -0.04 17.20 17.67
C ASN A 213 -1.47 16.72 17.34
N ASN A 214 -2.19 16.16 18.32
CA ASN A 214 -3.58 15.72 18.19
C ASN A 214 -3.79 14.62 17.11
N CYS A 215 -2.78 13.78 16.88
CA CYS A 215 -2.89 12.64 15.99
C CYS A 215 -3.45 11.40 16.71
N LYS A 216 -4.69 11.01 16.39
CA LYS A 216 -5.44 9.93 17.07
C LYS A 216 -5.07 8.51 16.66
N TYR A 217 -4.45 8.34 15.49
CA TYR A 217 -4.15 7.04 14.89
C TYR A 217 -2.67 6.66 14.94
N ILE A 218 -1.85 7.49 15.61
CA ILE A 218 -0.44 7.21 15.84
C ILE A 218 -0.31 6.35 17.08
N ASP A 219 0.17 5.13 16.87
CA ASP A 219 0.37 4.11 17.90
C ASP A 219 1.88 3.90 18.19
N ASP A 220 2.20 3.07 19.20
CA ASP A 220 3.60 2.71 19.54
C ASP A 220 4.40 2.16 18.34
N TRP A 221 3.73 1.41 17.46
CA TRP A 221 4.34 0.82 16.26
C TRP A 221 4.69 1.89 15.23
N CYS A 222 3.91 2.96 15.18
CA CYS A 222 4.20 4.12 14.34
C CYS A 222 5.46 4.81 14.84
N LEU A 223 5.60 5.01 16.16
CA LEU A 223 6.79 5.61 16.76
C LEU A 223 8.06 4.78 16.53
N ASP A 224 8.00 3.45 16.66
CA ASP A 224 9.16 2.60 16.36
C ASP A 224 9.57 2.71 14.88
N THR A 225 8.59 2.84 13.99
CA THR A 225 8.85 3.04 12.56
C THR A 225 9.49 4.40 12.30
N ILE A 226 8.97 5.46 12.92
CA ILE A 226 9.51 6.83 12.84
C ILE A 226 10.94 6.87 13.38
N SER A 227 11.21 6.21 14.52
CA SER A 227 12.55 6.19 15.10
C SER A 227 13.57 5.43 14.24
N ASN A 228 13.13 4.43 13.47
CA ASN A 228 13.97 3.78 12.47
C ASN A 228 14.18 4.65 11.21
N ILE A 229 13.16 5.42 10.78
CA ILE A 229 13.25 6.25 9.57
C ILE A 229 14.15 7.48 9.80
N PHE A 230 14.01 8.15 10.95
CA PHE A 230 14.69 9.41 11.23
C PHE A 230 15.80 9.31 12.28
N SER A 231 16.46 8.15 12.37
CA SER A 231 17.43 7.84 13.42
C SER A 231 18.60 8.85 13.53
N GLU A 232 18.96 9.49 12.42
CA GLU A 232 20.14 10.38 12.32
C GLU A 232 19.80 11.85 12.01
N THR A 233 18.55 12.18 11.71
CA THR A 233 18.20 13.53 11.20
C THR A 233 17.33 14.33 12.17
N LEU A 234 16.48 13.65 12.96
CA LEU A 234 15.45 14.32 13.74
C LEU A 234 16.05 14.99 14.99
N ILE A 235 15.68 16.25 15.21
CA ILE A 235 16.14 17.09 16.32
C ILE A 235 14.97 17.43 17.26
N TYR A 236 13.80 17.71 16.68
CA TYR A 236 12.60 18.12 17.38
C TYR A 236 11.45 17.15 17.08
N LEU A 237 10.83 16.63 18.14
CA LEU A 237 9.65 15.79 18.06
C LEU A 237 8.55 16.26 19.01
N ASP A 238 7.34 16.44 18.49
CA ASP A 238 6.16 16.80 19.26
C ASP A 238 5.09 15.71 19.17
N LEU A 239 4.69 15.16 20.33
CA LEU A 239 3.72 14.07 20.48
C LEU A 239 2.55 14.46 21.39
N ARG A 240 2.20 15.75 21.43
CA ARG A 240 1.07 16.24 22.23
C ARG A 240 -0.28 15.68 21.79
N ASN A 241 -1.17 15.42 22.75
CA ASN A 241 -2.55 14.96 22.54
C ASN A 241 -2.69 13.69 21.70
N CYS A 242 -1.70 12.80 21.69
CA CYS A 242 -1.83 11.47 21.10
C CYS A 242 -2.43 10.48 22.12
N SER A 243 -3.55 9.82 21.80
CA SER A 243 -4.22 8.93 22.77
C SER A 243 -3.65 7.51 22.84
N ASN A 244 -2.99 7.05 21.77
CA ASN A 244 -2.64 5.63 21.60
C ASN A 244 -1.14 5.35 21.80
N ILE A 245 -0.35 6.38 22.10
CA ILE A 245 1.07 6.23 22.42
C ILE A 245 1.18 5.81 23.89
N THR A 246 2.07 4.86 24.17
CA THR A 246 2.36 4.39 25.52
C THR A 246 3.85 4.57 25.83
N HIS A 247 4.25 4.25 27.06
CA HIS A 247 5.64 4.22 27.47
C HIS A 247 6.52 3.34 26.55
N ARG A 248 5.94 2.31 25.90
CA ARG A 248 6.66 1.43 24.98
C ARG A 248 7.08 2.16 23.70
N GLY A 249 6.17 2.94 23.13
CA GLY A 249 6.46 3.75 21.95
C GLY A 249 7.50 4.83 22.23
N ILE A 250 7.41 5.49 23.38
CA ILE A 250 8.40 6.50 23.81
C ILE A 250 9.76 5.87 24.04
N GLY A 251 9.81 4.66 24.63
CA GLY A 251 11.05 3.90 24.75
C GLY A 251 11.73 3.62 23.41
N ALA A 252 10.99 3.53 22.30
CA ALA A 252 11.58 3.32 20.97
C ALA A 252 12.33 4.53 20.41
N LEU A 253 12.18 5.72 21.02
CA LEU A 253 12.86 6.95 20.60
C LEU A 253 14.36 6.95 20.89
N HIS A 254 14.86 6.03 21.72
CA HIS A 254 16.31 5.89 22.00
C HIS A 254 17.17 5.68 20.74
N LYS A 255 16.55 5.22 19.64
CA LYS A 255 17.23 5.03 18.35
C LYS A 255 17.61 6.35 17.68
N ILE A 256 16.92 7.44 18.02
CA ILE A 256 17.12 8.77 17.45
C ILE A 256 18.19 9.49 18.27
N LYS A 257 19.45 9.34 17.88
CA LYS A 257 20.59 9.87 18.64
C LYS A 257 20.72 11.39 18.57
N THR A 258 20.10 12.00 17.57
CA THR A 258 20.15 13.44 17.30
C THR A 258 19.02 14.22 17.97
N LEU A 259 18.10 13.53 18.64
CA LEU A 259 16.92 14.15 19.25
C LEU A 259 17.33 15.03 20.43
N LYS A 260 16.92 16.30 20.40
CA LYS A 260 17.22 17.29 21.46
C LYS A 260 15.99 17.74 22.21
N ILE A 261 14.84 17.79 21.55
CA ILE A 261 13.60 18.31 22.16
C ILE A 261 12.48 17.30 21.90
N LEU A 262 11.86 16.84 22.99
CA LEU A 262 10.69 15.99 22.95
C LEU A 262 9.56 16.63 23.76
N TYR A 263 8.42 16.90 23.09
CA TYR A 263 7.20 17.32 23.77
C TYR A 263 6.26 16.13 23.99
N LEU A 264 5.85 15.95 25.25
CA LEU A 264 4.88 14.95 25.67
C LEU A 264 3.69 15.64 26.34
N ASP A 265 2.53 14.99 26.24
CA ASP A 265 1.32 15.45 26.92
C ASP A 265 1.26 14.95 28.38
N SER A 266 0.63 15.73 29.24
CA SER A 266 0.45 15.40 30.66
C SER A 266 -0.52 14.24 30.91
N MET A 267 -1.25 13.82 29.87
CA MET A 267 -2.16 12.66 29.91
C MET A 267 -1.45 11.33 30.20
N TYR A 268 -0.13 11.26 30.04
CA TYR A 268 0.67 10.05 30.25
C TYR A 268 1.17 9.86 31.70
N LYS A 269 0.42 10.28 32.73
CA LYS A 269 0.81 10.15 34.15
C LYS A 269 0.76 8.70 34.66
N GLY A 270 1.69 7.87 34.19
CA GLY A 270 2.00 6.54 34.73
C GLY A 270 3.45 6.49 35.22
N GLN A 271 3.70 5.75 36.30
CA GLN A 271 5.06 5.54 36.83
C GLN A 271 5.99 4.97 35.75
N GLU A 272 5.45 4.13 34.86
CA GLU A 272 6.19 3.53 33.75
C GLU A 272 6.70 4.57 32.75
N LEU A 273 5.94 5.65 32.54
CA LEU A 273 6.37 6.74 31.67
C LEU A 273 7.54 7.50 32.29
N GLU A 274 7.42 7.86 33.57
CA GLU A 274 8.47 8.58 34.30
C GLU A 274 9.79 7.79 34.26
N MET A 275 9.72 6.48 34.54
CA MET A 275 10.87 5.59 34.43
C MET A 275 11.46 5.54 33.03
N THR A 276 10.61 5.52 31.99
CA THR A 276 11.04 5.52 30.60
C THR A 276 11.71 6.83 30.22
N CYS A 277 11.19 7.97 30.68
CA CYS A 277 11.78 9.29 30.45
C CYS A 277 13.16 9.41 31.10
N ILE A 278 13.31 8.94 32.34
CA ILE A 278 14.60 8.89 33.03
C ILE A 278 15.60 8.02 32.26
N LEU A 279 15.17 6.82 31.83
CA LEU A 279 16.00 5.93 31.03
C LEU A 279 16.40 6.57 29.69
N LEU A 280 15.48 7.29 29.05
CA LEU A 280 15.75 7.96 27.78
C LEU A 280 16.75 9.10 27.94
N GLN A 281 16.68 9.86 29.04
CA GLN A 281 17.66 10.90 29.38
C GLN A 281 19.04 10.32 29.71
N GLU A 282 19.10 9.14 30.33
CA GLU A 282 20.36 8.43 30.57
C GLU A 282 21.01 7.98 29.24
N LEU A 283 20.21 7.52 28.28
CA LEU A 283 20.68 7.11 26.96
C LEU A 283 21.03 8.30 26.04
N LEU A 284 20.28 9.41 26.17
CA LEU A 284 20.40 10.62 25.36
C LEU A 284 20.59 11.83 26.30
N PRO A 285 21.84 12.15 26.70
CA PRO A 285 22.08 13.20 27.70
C PRO A 285 21.71 14.61 27.23
N ASP A 286 21.67 14.84 25.92
CA ASP A 286 21.31 16.14 25.31
C ASP A 286 19.80 16.31 25.11
N LEU A 287 18.98 15.34 25.54
CA LEU A 287 17.54 15.34 25.32
C LEU A 287 16.80 16.11 26.43
N ASP A 288 16.12 17.19 26.04
CA ASP A 288 15.18 17.94 26.87
C ASP A 288 13.75 17.40 26.65
N ILE A 289 13.19 16.77 27.67
CA ILE A 289 11.81 16.24 27.66
C ILE A 289 10.92 17.23 28.38
N ARG A 290 9.96 17.81 27.64
CA ARG A 290 9.00 18.79 28.16
C ARG A 290 7.62 18.19 28.22
N MET A 291 7.07 18.10 29.43
CA MET A 291 5.68 17.72 29.66
C MET A 291 4.83 18.99 29.74
N ILE A 292 3.82 19.11 28.89
CA ILE A 292 2.88 20.24 28.89
C ILE A 292 1.52 19.73 29.42
N ASP A 293 0.94 20.47 30.37
CA ASP A 293 -0.46 20.32 30.77
C ASP A 293 -1.34 21.00 29.70
N SER A 294 -2.00 20.19 28.86
CA SER A 294 -2.89 20.64 27.78
C SER A 294 -4.35 20.69 28.22
#